data_AF-A0A961J6P7-F1
#
_entry.id   AF-A0A961J6P7-F1
#
_cell.length_a   1.000
_cell.length_b   1.000
_cell.length_c   1.000
_cell.angle_alpha   90.00
_cell.angle_beta   90.00
_cell.angle_gamma   90.00
#
_symmetry.space_group_name_H-M   'P 1'
#
loop_
_entity.id
_entity.type
_entity.pdbx_description
1 polymer ?
#
loop_
_entity_poly.entity_id
_entity_poly.type
_entity_poly.pdbx_seq_one_letter_code
_entity_poly.pdbx_strand_id
1 'polypeptide(L)'
;MQTATTVAETPPTPLKYSELVELTVKLNNRIDGLWQRVIYAHAAIVAVMVFFATADQPYMLQRFLVLFVYSMNSLVSHLAFRDAYRGLHAAVSDLRRYPETDSQVVRWLYDSDYSNSATLRGLFLAVLWAVIAFLLFFRWLGKL
;
A
#
# COMPACT_ATOMS: atom_id res chain seq x y z
N MET A 1 52.27 16.14 -11.72
CA MET A 1 51.33 15.09 -12.20
C MET A 1 50.73 14.42 -10.96
N GLN A 2 49.50 14.77 -10.59
CA GLN A 2 48.77 14.13 -9.50
C GLN A 2 48.04 12.90 -10.08
N THR A 3 48.43 11.71 -9.61
CA THR A 3 47.67 10.48 -9.83
C THR A 3 46.38 10.54 -9.02
N ALA A 4 45.25 10.70 -9.71
CA ALA A 4 43.93 10.56 -9.12
C ALA A 4 43.70 9.11 -8.72
N THR A 5 43.85 8.80 -7.43
CA THR A 5 43.43 7.52 -6.87
C THR A 5 41.90 7.47 -6.89
N THR A 6 41.35 6.74 -7.85
CA THR A 6 39.94 6.34 -7.85
C THR A 6 39.74 5.45 -6.63
N VAL A 7 39.09 5.98 -5.59
CA VAL A 7 38.59 5.19 -4.47
C VAL A 7 37.58 4.22 -5.06
N ALA A 8 37.96 2.96 -5.21
CA ALA A 8 37.02 1.91 -5.55
C ALA A 8 35.98 1.85 -4.42
N GLU A 9 34.74 2.29 -4.70
CA GLU A 9 33.61 2.07 -3.82
C GLU A 9 33.49 0.57 -3.59
N THR A 10 33.84 0.14 -2.39
CA THR A 10 33.57 -1.22 -1.93
C THR A 10 32.08 -1.46 -2.12
N PRO A 11 31.65 -2.52 -2.82
CA PRO A 11 30.22 -2.79 -2.99
C PRO A 11 29.58 -2.90 -1.60
N PRO A 12 28.36 -2.35 -1.41
CA PRO A 12 27.71 -2.36 -0.12
C PRO A 12 27.65 -3.80 0.40
N THR A 13 28.11 -4.01 1.63
CA THR A 13 28.13 -5.32 2.27
C THR A 13 26.70 -5.88 2.23
N PRO A 14 26.48 -7.09 1.71
CA PRO A 14 25.15 -7.68 1.70
C PRO A 14 24.61 -7.75 3.13
N LEU A 15 23.33 -7.41 3.30
CA LEU A 15 22.65 -7.46 4.59
C LEU A 15 22.77 -8.86 5.19
N LYS A 16 22.98 -8.94 6.50
CA LYS A 16 22.99 -10.22 7.22
C LYS A 16 21.59 -10.82 7.23
N TYR A 17 21.50 -12.14 7.34
CA TYR A 17 20.23 -12.86 7.37
C TYR A 17 19.26 -12.33 8.46
N SER A 18 19.77 -12.06 9.67
CA SER A 18 18.98 -11.46 10.75
C SER A 18 18.42 -10.07 10.39
N GLU A 19 19.18 -9.26 9.65
CA GLU A 19 18.77 -7.93 9.19
C GLU A 19 17.72 -8.03 8.08
N LEU A 20 17.81 -9.05 7.21
CA LEU A 20 16.80 -9.35 6.19
C LEU A 20 15.47 -9.81 6.81
N VAL A 21 15.52 -10.64 7.85
CA VAL A 21 14.33 -11.03 8.62
C VAL A 21 13.70 -9.81 9.29
N GLU A 22 14.50 -8.97 9.95
CA GLU A 22 14.02 -7.74 10.58
C GLU A 22 13.39 -6.77 9.55
N LEU A 23 14.05 -6.60 8.40
CA LEU A 23 13.54 -5.79 7.30
C LEU A 23 12.21 -6.33 6.77
N THR A 24 12.09 -7.64 6.61
CA THR A 24 10.86 -8.31 6.15
C THR A 24 9.70 -8.04 7.13
N VAL A 25 9.93 -8.20 8.43
CA VAL A 25 8.91 -7.91 9.47
C VAL A 25 8.53 -6.43 9.49
N LYS A 26 9.52 -5.51 9.40
CA LYS A 26 9.28 -4.06 9.33
C LYS A 26 8.46 -3.67 8.11
N LEU A 27 8.77 -4.24 6.94
CA LEU A 27 8.01 -4.01 5.71
C LEU A 27 6.58 -4.54 5.81
N ASN A 28 6.39 -5.72 6.40
CA ASN A 28 5.06 -6.28 6.63
C ASN A 28 4.22 -5.37 7.56
N ASN A 29 4.78 -4.95 8.69
CA ASN A 29 4.11 -4.02 9.60
C ASN A 29 3.78 -2.67 8.94
N ARG A 30 4.68 -2.17 8.08
CA ARG A 30 4.44 -0.95 7.29
C ARG A 30 3.26 -1.13 6.33
N ILE A 31 3.19 -2.27 5.64
CA ILE A 31 2.09 -2.60 4.73
C ILE A 31 0.77 -2.67 5.50
N ASP A 32 0.73 -3.32 6.66
CA ASP A 32 -0.47 -3.42 7.49
C ASP A 32 -0.92 -2.04 8.00
N GLY A 33 0.02 -1.20 8.44
CA GLY A 33 -0.26 0.18 8.83
C GLY A 33 -0.78 1.04 7.67
N LEU A 34 -0.22 0.89 6.47
CA LEU A 34 -0.75 1.55 5.26
C LEU A 34 -2.16 1.07 4.94
N TRP A 35 -2.45 -0.22 5.15
CA TRP A 35 -3.76 -0.81 4.87
C TRP A 35 -4.84 -0.28 5.79
N GLN A 36 -4.57 -0.23 7.09
CA GLN A 36 -5.47 0.39 8.05
C GLN A 36 -5.75 1.85 7.70
N ARG A 37 -4.71 2.64 7.38
CA ARG A 37 -4.88 4.05 6.96
C ARG A 37 -5.77 4.19 5.74
N VAL A 38 -5.58 3.33 4.73
CA VAL A 38 -6.42 3.33 3.52
C VAL A 38 -7.87 2.99 3.86
N ILE A 39 -8.13 1.97 4.67
CA ILE A 39 -9.49 1.61 5.10
C ILE A 39 -10.15 2.77 5.84
N TYR A 40 -9.46 3.40 6.80
CA TYR A 40 -10.02 4.51 7.56
C TYR A 40 -10.30 5.73 6.68
N ALA A 41 -9.41 6.06 5.75
CA ALA A 41 -9.62 7.14 4.79
C ALA A 41 -10.84 6.87 3.90
N HIS A 42 -11.04 5.63 3.45
CA HIS A 42 -12.23 5.25 2.69
C HIS A 42 -13.51 5.40 3.50
N ALA A 43 -13.52 4.88 4.73
CA ALA A 43 -14.69 4.98 5.61
C ALA A 43 -15.09 6.45 5.85
N ALA A 44 -14.10 7.33 6.08
CA ALA A 44 -14.33 8.75 6.25
C ALA A 44 -14.95 9.39 4.99
N ILE A 45 -14.44 9.06 3.81
CA ILE A 45 -14.94 9.63 2.55
C ILE A 45 -16.33 9.12 2.20
N VAL A 46 -16.59 7.83 2.42
CA VAL A 46 -17.94 7.28 2.25
C VAL A 46 -18.92 8.00 3.18
N ALA A 47 -18.57 8.22 4.45
CA ALA A 47 -19.42 8.97 5.38
C ALA A 47 -19.69 10.41 4.91
N VAL A 48 -18.67 11.12 4.45
CA VAL A 48 -18.80 12.49 3.90
C VAL A 48 -19.67 12.50 2.64
N MET A 49 -19.49 11.52 1.74
CA MET A 49 -20.29 11.42 0.51
C MET A 49 -21.76 11.09 0.81
N VAL A 50 -22.03 10.20 1.78
CA VAL A 50 -23.40 9.89 2.23
C VAL A 50 -24.05 11.15 2.79
N PHE A 51 -23.36 11.92 3.64
CA PHE A 51 -23.86 13.18 4.18
C PHE A 51 -24.22 14.17 3.06
N PHE A 52 -23.32 14.36 2.09
CA PHE A 52 -23.62 15.22 0.95
C PHE A 52 -24.75 14.69 0.07
N ALA A 53 -24.88 13.38 -0.09
CA ALA A 53 -25.96 12.76 -0.87
C ALA A 53 -27.34 13.04 -0.27
N THR A 54 -27.43 13.06 1.07
CA THR A 54 -28.66 13.32 1.83
C THR A 54 -29.01 14.81 1.98
N ALA A 55 -28.10 15.73 1.67
CA ALA A 55 -28.35 17.16 1.84
C ALA A 55 -29.27 17.74 0.73
N ASP A 56 -30.06 18.77 1.06
CA ASP A 56 -30.96 19.42 0.09
C ASP A 56 -30.19 20.06 -1.06
N GLN A 57 -29.07 20.69 -0.75
CA GLN A 57 -28.15 21.30 -1.71
C GLN A 57 -27.23 20.22 -2.32
N PRO A 58 -26.95 20.25 -3.63
CA PRO A 58 -26.13 19.23 -4.28
C PRO A 58 -24.63 19.30 -3.92
N TYR A 59 -24.12 20.40 -3.35
CA TYR A 59 -22.73 20.59 -2.89
C TYR A 59 -21.65 20.02 -3.84
N MET A 60 -21.82 20.23 -5.15
CA MET A 60 -20.99 19.59 -6.18
C MET A 60 -19.51 19.97 -6.06
N LEU A 61 -19.21 21.25 -5.81
CA LEU A 61 -17.84 21.72 -5.65
C LEU A 61 -17.14 21.02 -4.48
N GLN A 62 -17.82 20.89 -3.33
CA GLN A 62 -17.30 20.21 -2.15
C GLN A 62 -17.09 18.71 -2.42
N ARG A 63 -18.03 18.06 -3.12
CA ARG A 63 -17.88 16.65 -3.51
C ARG A 63 -16.65 16.43 -4.38
N PHE A 64 -16.43 17.27 -5.39
CA PHE A 64 -15.25 17.18 -6.25
C PHE A 64 -13.95 17.46 -5.49
N LEU A 65 -13.94 18.44 -4.58
CA LEU A 65 -12.76 18.78 -3.79
C LEU A 65 -12.39 17.63 -2.84
N VAL A 66 -13.37 17.05 -2.16
CA VAL A 66 -13.18 15.88 -1.30
C VAL A 66 -12.70 14.67 -2.11
N LEU A 67 -13.31 14.42 -3.27
CA LEU A 67 -12.90 13.35 -4.18
C LEU A 67 -11.46 13.56 -4.67
N PHE A 68 -11.08 14.80 -5.02
CA PHE A 68 -9.74 15.13 -5.50
C PHE A 68 -8.67 14.86 -4.43
N VAL A 69 -8.86 15.39 -3.22
CA VAL A 69 -7.94 15.17 -2.09
C VAL A 69 -7.82 13.68 -1.78
N TYR A 70 -8.95 12.97 -1.76
CA TYR A 70 -8.97 11.55 -1.53
C TYR A 70 -8.28 10.74 -2.64
N SER A 71 -8.46 11.12 -3.90
CA SER A 71 -7.78 10.49 -5.05
C SER A 71 -6.27 10.63 -4.94
N MET A 72 -5.77 11.83 -4.57
CA MET A 72 -4.35 12.04 -4.31
C MET A 72 -3.83 11.16 -3.18
N ASN A 73 -4.58 11.10 -2.07
CA ASN A 73 -4.20 10.25 -0.93
C ASN A 73 -4.18 8.75 -1.31
N SER A 74 -5.15 8.31 -2.10
CA SER A 74 -5.23 6.94 -2.62
C SER A 74 -4.04 6.62 -3.53
N LEU A 75 -3.66 7.56 -4.42
CA LEU A 75 -2.52 7.41 -5.32
C LEU A 75 -1.20 7.30 -4.56
N VAL A 76 -0.95 8.21 -3.61
CA VAL A 76 0.27 8.17 -2.78
C VAL A 76 0.33 6.86 -1.98
N SER A 77 -0.79 6.43 -1.43
CA SER A 77 -0.88 5.15 -0.71
C SER A 77 -0.59 3.97 -1.63
N HIS A 78 -1.11 3.98 -2.87
CA HIS A 78 -0.85 2.93 -3.86
C HIS A 78 0.64 2.83 -4.23
N LEU A 79 1.31 3.96 -4.44
CA LEU A 79 2.75 3.99 -4.69
C LEU A 79 3.53 3.43 -3.49
N ALA A 80 3.20 3.87 -2.27
CA ALA A 80 3.84 3.36 -1.05
C ALA A 80 3.62 1.85 -0.85
N PHE A 81 2.42 1.34 -1.18
CA PHE A 81 2.15 -0.09 -1.19
C PHE A 81 3.01 -0.84 -2.18
N ARG A 82 3.03 -0.38 -3.44
CA ARG A 82 3.80 -1.02 -4.50
C ARG A 82 5.28 -1.12 -4.12
N ASP A 83 5.85 -0.05 -3.60
CA ASP A 83 7.25 -0.01 -3.23
C ASP A 83 7.54 -0.91 -2.00
N ALA A 84 6.63 -0.93 -1.02
CA ALA A 84 6.76 -1.83 0.13
C ALA A 84 6.64 -3.31 -0.25
N TYR A 85 5.70 -3.69 -1.13
CA TYR A 85 5.56 -5.07 -1.62
C TYR A 85 6.75 -5.50 -2.46
N ARG A 86 7.29 -4.61 -3.31
CA ARG A 86 8.52 -4.90 -4.08
C ARG A 86 9.70 -5.15 -3.16
N GLY A 87 9.87 -4.30 -2.13
CA GLY A 87 10.91 -4.49 -1.12
C GLY A 87 10.73 -5.80 -0.34
N LEU A 88 9.49 -6.14 0.02
CA LEU A 88 9.18 -7.38 0.72
C LEU A 88 9.50 -8.62 -0.13
N HIS A 89 9.10 -8.58 -1.41
CA HIS A 89 9.39 -9.67 -2.34
C HIS A 89 10.90 -9.83 -2.58
N ALA A 90 11.65 -8.73 -2.66
CA ALA A 90 13.11 -8.78 -2.76
C ALA A 90 13.74 -9.39 -1.50
N ALA A 91 13.34 -8.92 -0.31
CA ALA A 91 13.87 -9.43 0.95
C ALA A 91 13.57 -10.92 1.17
N VAL A 92 12.33 -11.37 0.87
CA VAL A 92 11.94 -12.78 0.95
C VAL A 92 12.69 -13.64 -0.08
N SER A 93 12.89 -13.11 -1.29
CA SER A 93 13.67 -13.80 -2.33
C SER A 93 15.12 -14.01 -1.89
N ASP A 94 15.75 -13.01 -1.27
CA ASP A 94 17.13 -13.12 -0.77
C ASP A 94 17.23 -14.10 0.40
N LEU A 95 16.24 -14.09 1.33
CA LEU A 95 16.15 -15.07 2.41
C LEU A 95 16.04 -16.50 1.86
N ARG A 96 15.18 -16.74 0.87
CA ARG A 96 15.01 -18.06 0.23
C ARG A 96 16.29 -18.56 -0.45
N ARG A 97 17.14 -17.65 -0.94
CA ARG A 97 18.39 -17.99 -1.65
C ARG A 97 19.51 -18.41 -0.71
N TYR A 98 19.52 -17.89 0.53
CA TYR A 98 20.53 -18.19 1.54
C TYR A 98 19.89 -18.58 2.88
N PRO A 99 19.30 -19.78 2.99
CA PRO A 99 18.68 -20.23 4.23
C PRO A 99 19.76 -20.52 5.29
N GLU A 100 19.73 -19.76 6.38
CA GLU A 100 20.71 -19.92 7.48
C GLU A 100 20.20 -20.85 8.59
N THR A 101 18.88 -21.02 8.74
CA THR A 101 18.30 -21.84 9.83
C THR A 101 16.98 -22.48 9.42
N ASP A 102 16.78 -23.73 9.83
CA ASP A 102 15.54 -24.51 9.67
C ASP A 102 14.48 -24.20 10.76
N SER A 103 14.41 -22.95 11.20
CA SER A 103 13.54 -22.57 12.32
C SER A 103 12.07 -22.47 11.89
N GLN A 104 11.15 -22.75 12.83
CA GLN A 104 9.71 -22.63 12.56
C GLN A 104 9.30 -21.19 12.17
N VAL A 105 10.02 -20.17 12.68
CA VAL A 105 9.78 -18.76 12.33
C VAL A 105 10.13 -18.49 10.87
N VAL A 106 11.23 -19.07 10.38
CA VAL A 106 11.65 -18.96 8.98
C VAL A 106 10.66 -19.70 8.07
N ARG A 107 10.18 -20.86 8.49
CA ARG A 107 9.16 -21.63 7.75
C ARG A 107 7.83 -20.87 7.65
N TRP A 108 7.37 -20.26 8.75
CA TRP A 108 6.20 -19.36 8.75
C TRP A 108 6.38 -18.17 7.79
N LEU A 109 7.57 -17.59 7.75
CA LEU A 109 7.89 -16.47 6.86
C LEU A 109 7.83 -16.87 5.38
N TYR A 110 8.25 -18.09 5.05
CA TYR A 110 8.19 -18.60 3.68
C TYR A 110 6.80 -19.04 3.23
N ASP A 111 6.00 -19.59 4.15
CA ASP A 111 4.60 -19.99 3.91
C ASP A 111 3.65 -18.80 3.87
N SER A 112 4.06 -17.66 4.43
CA SER A 112 3.29 -16.41 4.33
C SER A 112 3.28 -15.94 2.87
N ASP A 113 2.22 -16.29 2.15
CA ASP A 113 2.03 -15.90 0.76
C ASP A 113 1.58 -14.44 0.67
N TYR A 114 2.58 -13.55 0.67
CA TYR A 114 2.39 -12.10 0.61
C TYR A 114 1.79 -11.64 -0.73
N SER A 115 1.88 -12.46 -1.78
CA SER A 115 1.39 -12.12 -3.13
C SER A 115 -0.14 -12.18 -3.23
N ASN A 116 -0.75 -13.23 -2.67
CA ASN A 116 -2.20 -13.38 -2.61
C ASN A 116 -2.85 -12.28 -1.75
N SER A 117 -2.18 -11.86 -0.68
CA SER A 117 -2.63 -10.76 0.17
C SER A 117 -2.67 -9.42 -0.59
N ALA A 118 -1.74 -9.17 -1.51
CA ALA A 118 -1.73 -7.95 -2.32
C ALA A 118 -2.91 -7.91 -3.30
N THR A 119 -3.21 -9.03 -3.97
CA THR A 119 -4.33 -9.14 -4.91
C THR A 119 -5.68 -8.92 -4.21
N LEU A 120 -5.90 -9.57 -3.07
CA LEU A 120 -7.13 -9.40 -2.28
C LEU A 120 -7.30 -7.93 -1.84
N ARG A 121 -6.24 -7.30 -1.35
CA ARG A 121 -6.26 -5.88 -0.96
C ARG A 121 -6.55 -4.96 -2.15
N GLY A 122 -6.03 -5.27 -3.33
CA GLY A 122 -6.36 -4.58 -4.58
C GLY A 122 -7.83 -4.72 -4.98
N LEU A 123 -8.41 -5.92 -4.84
CA LEU A 123 -9.82 -6.18 -5.12
C LEU A 123 -10.73 -5.37 -4.17
N PHE A 124 -10.41 -5.35 -2.87
CA PHE A 124 -11.14 -4.54 -1.89
C PHE A 124 -11.11 -3.04 -2.23
N LEU A 125 -9.96 -2.52 -2.64
CA LEU A 125 -9.82 -1.14 -3.13
C LEU A 125 -10.72 -0.86 -4.33
N ALA A 126 -10.78 -1.76 -5.31
CA ALA A 126 -11.62 -1.61 -6.50
C ALA A 126 -13.12 -1.56 -6.15
N VAL A 127 -13.58 -2.47 -5.27
CA VAL A 127 -14.97 -2.48 -4.78
C VAL A 127 -15.30 -1.18 -4.06
N LEU A 128 -14.41 -0.70 -3.19
CA LEU A 128 -14.64 0.55 -2.46
C LEU A 128 -14.70 1.78 -3.39
N TRP A 129 -13.85 1.83 -4.41
CA TRP A 129 -13.93 2.85 -5.45
C TRP A 129 -15.25 2.80 -6.22
N ALA A 130 -15.77 1.60 -6.51
CA ALA A 130 -17.07 1.45 -7.15
C ALA A 130 -18.22 2.00 -6.28
N VAL A 131 -18.16 1.83 -4.95
CA VAL A 131 -19.13 2.43 -4.02
C VAL A 131 -19.05 3.96 -4.05
N ILE A 132 -17.86 4.54 -4.04
CA ILE A 132 -17.68 6.00 -4.12
C ILE A 132 -18.21 6.54 -5.45
N ALA A 133 -17.89 5.88 -6.57
CA ALA A 133 -18.41 6.23 -7.88
C ALA A 133 -19.95 6.15 -7.90
N PHE A 134 -20.52 5.07 -7.38
CA PHE A 134 -21.96 4.93 -7.25
C PHE A 134 -22.58 6.09 -6.45
N LEU A 135 -22.03 6.44 -5.28
CA LEU A 135 -22.54 7.53 -4.44
C LEU A 135 -22.45 8.90 -5.13
N LEU A 136 -21.45 9.12 -5.99
CA LEU A 136 -21.34 10.33 -6.80
C LEU A 136 -22.46 10.43 -7.84
N PHE A 137 -22.77 9.33 -8.53
CA PHE A 137 -23.73 9.31 -9.64
C PHE A 137 -25.18 8.97 -9.24
N PHE A 138 -25.40 8.38 -8.07
CA PHE A 138 -26.71 7.91 -7.61
C PHE A 138 -27.79 9.00 -7.63
N ARG A 139 -27.43 10.23 -7.23
CA ARG A 139 -28.36 11.38 -7.23
C ARG A 139 -28.68 11.91 -8.63
N TRP A 140 -27.88 11.56 -9.64
CA TRP A 140 -28.14 11.89 -11.04
C TRP A 140 -29.03 10.83 -11.71
N LEU A 141 -28.83 9.54 -11.38
CA LEU A 141 -29.69 8.43 -11.81
C LEU A 141 -31.14 8.54 -11.30
N GLY A 142 -31.35 9.07 -10.09
CA GLY A 142 -32.70 9.31 -9.56
C GLY A 142 -33.44 10.52 -10.16
N LYS A 143 -32.83 11.26 -11.09
CA LYS A 143 -33.42 12.42 -11.78
C LYS A 143 -33.66 12.20 -13.29
N LEU A 144 -33.34 11.00 -13.80
CA LEU A 144 -33.74 10.50 -15.11
C LEU A 144 -35.02 9.67 -14.94
#